data_AF-A0AAE1TRB4-F1
#
_entry.id   AF-A0AAE1TRB4-F1
#
_cell.length_a   1.000
_cell.length_b   1.000
_cell.length_c   1.000
_cell.angle_alpha   90.00
_cell.angle_beta   90.00
_cell.angle_gamma   90.00
#
_symmetry.space_group_name_H-M   'P 1'
#
loop_
_entity.id
_entity.type
_entity.pdbx_description
1 polymer ?
#
loop_
_entity_poly.entity_id
_entity_poly.type
_entity_poly.pdbx_seq_one_letter_code
_entity_poly.pdbx_strand_id
1 'polypeptide(L)'
;MCSVSSCSRKTRRWPLCIFYGMLNAANVNSYIIYKENMERVGNRQIILRKKFMLQVGKALITPWATSRLLLPLPRSLQFLITTVGNIPSPGSAAGSPGTSFSDSRSALL
;
A
#
# COMPACT_ATOMS: atom_id res chain seq x y z
N MET A 1 -16.83 -6.82 -13.27
CA MET A 1 -15.82 -6.14 -12.42
C MET A 1 -14.91 -7.12 -11.68
N CYS A 2 -15.43 -8.12 -10.95
CA CYS A 2 -14.59 -9.06 -10.18
C CYS A 2 -13.90 -10.15 -11.00
N SER A 3 -14.35 -10.50 -12.22
CA SER A 3 -13.69 -11.49 -13.07
C SER A 3 -12.31 -11.05 -13.59
N VAL A 4 -12.10 -9.75 -13.77
CA VAL A 4 -10.87 -9.17 -14.37
C VAL A 4 -9.77 -8.96 -13.32
N SER A 5 -10.12 -8.85 -12.04
CA SER A 5 -9.18 -8.62 -10.93
C SER A 5 -9.62 -9.40 -9.69
N SER A 6 -9.75 -10.73 -9.84
CA SER A 6 -10.11 -11.64 -8.75
C SER A 6 -8.87 -12.16 -8.01
N CYS A 7 -8.96 -12.25 -6.69
CA CYS A 7 -7.98 -12.97 -5.86
C CYS A 7 -8.39 -14.44 -5.58
N SER A 8 -9.48 -14.93 -6.19
CA SER A 8 -9.96 -16.31 -6.00
C SER A 8 -8.92 -17.33 -6.46
N ARG A 9 -8.65 -18.33 -5.61
CA ARG A 9 -7.79 -19.48 -5.92
C ARG A 9 -8.59 -20.78 -5.80
N LYS A 10 -8.18 -21.80 -6.56
CA LYS A 10 -8.72 -23.16 -6.41
C LYS A 10 -8.46 -23.63 -4.97
N THR A 11 -9.53 -23.96 -4.26
CA THR A 11 -9.47 -24.45 -2.88
C THR A 11 -10.50 -25.57 -2.69
N ARG A 12 -10.20 -26.53 -1.82
CA ARG A 12 -11.15 -27.56 -1.37
C ARG A 12 -11.88 -27.17 -0.07
N ARG A 13 -11.55 -25.99 0.49
CA ARG A 13 -12.11 -25.48 1.75
C ARG A 13 -13.11 -24.37 1.42
N TRP A 14 -14.40 -24.64 1.61
CA TRP A 14 -15.47 -23.70 1.30
C TRP A 14 -15.35 -22.33 2.00
N PRO A 15 -14.89 -22.21 3.28
CA PRO A 15 -14.83 -20.90 3.93
C PRO A 15 -13.81 -19.97 3.26
N LEU A 16 -12.74 -20.54 2.72
CA LEU A 16 -11.71 -19.79 2.03
C LEU A 16 -12.22 -19.20 0.70
N CYS A 17 -13.17 -19.88 0.04
CA CYS A 17 -13.85 -19.35 -1.14
C CYS A 17 -14.63 -18.08 -0.81
N ILE A 18 -15.39 -18.09 0.29
CA ILE A 18 -16.13 -16.93 0.78
C ILE A 18 -15.17 -15.80 1.14
N PHE A 19 -14.05 -16.10 1.81
CA PHE A 19 -13.02 -15.11 2.12
C PHE A 19 -12.48 -14.39 0.88
N TYR A 20 -12.17 -15.11 -0.20
CA TYR A 20 -11.78 -14.48 -1.45
C TYR A 20 -12.89 -13.59 -2.05
N GLY A 21 -14.15 -14.01 -1.92
CA GLY A 21 -15.30 -13.20 -2.29
C GLY A 21 -15.36 -11.89 -1.51
N MET A 22 -15.19 -11.94 -0.19
CA MET A 22 -15.15 -10.76 0.68
C MET A 22 -14.02 -9.80 0.30
N LEU A 23 -12.82 -10.33 0.04
CA LEU A 23 -11.69 -9.50 -0.41
C LEU A 23 -11.95 -8.82 -1.75
N ASN A 24 -12.56 -9.53 -2.70
CA ASN A 24 -12.92 -8.95 -4.00
C ASN A 24 -13.94 -7.81 -3.84
N ALA A 25 -14.97 -8.01 -3.00
CA ALA A 25 -15.99 -6.99 -2.72
C ALA A 25 -15.38 -5.77 -2.00
N ALA A 26 -14.54 -5.98 -0.98
CA ALA A 26 -13.87 -4.91 -0.24
C ALA A 26 -12.97 -4.04 -1.14
N ASN A 27 -12.25 -4.65 -2.09
CA ASN A 27 -11.43 -3.91 -3.06
C ASN A 27 -12.26 -3.05 -4.00
N VAL A 28 -13.42 -3.53 -4.47
CA VAL A 28 -14.32 -2.73 -5.31
C VAL A 28 -14.91 -1.58 -4.52
N ASN A 29 -15.43 -1.87 -3.33
CA ASN A 29 -16.12 -0.88 -2.51
C ASN A 29 -15.18 0.24 -2.06
N SER A 30 -13.97 -0.10 -1.62
CA SER A 30 -12.96 0.90 -1.23
C SER A 30 -12.53 1.79 -2.41
N TYR A 31 -12.44 1.24 -3.63
CA TYR A 31 -12.12 2.03 -4.82
C TYR A 31 -13.23 3.02 -5.18
N ILE A 32 -14.51 2.64 -5.04
CA ILE A 32 -15.65 3.54 -5.28
C ILE A 32 -15.60 4.73 -4.32
N ILE A 33 -15.40 4.45 -3.03
CA ILE A 33 -15.29 5.50 -2.00
C ILE A 33 -14.09 6.42 -2.29
N TYR A 34 -12.93 5.85 -2.63
CA TYR A 34 -11.76 6.63 -3.01
C TYR A 34 -12.05 7.54 -4.20
N LYS A 35 -12.67 7.00 -5.26
CA LYS A 35 -13.00 7.75 -6.48
C LYS A 35 -13.91 8.94 -6.16
N GLU A 36 -15.01 8.69 -5.45
CA GLU A 36 -15.97 9.71 -5.05
C GLU A 36 -15.31 10.82 -4.23
N ASN A 37 -14.46 10.45 -3.27
CA ASN A 37 -13.73 11.42 -2.45
C ASN A 37 -12.74 12.26 -3.25
N MET A 38 -12.04 11.67 -4.24
CA MET A 38 -11.13 12.41 -5.10
C MET A 38 -11.87 13.37 -6.03
N GLU A 39 -13.03 12.97 -6.55
CA GLU A 39 -13.91 13.82 -7.36
C GLU A 39 -14.40 15.03 -6.54
N ARG A 40 -14.84 14.82 -5.29
CA ARG A 40 -15.30 15.89 -4.39
C ARG A 40 -14.22 16.91 -4.05
N VAL A 41 -12.97 16.48 -3.89
CA VAL A 41 -11.83 17.36 -3.59
C VAL A 41 -11.35 18.12 -4.85
N GLY A 42 -11.98 17.90 -6.01
CA GLY A 42 -11.61 18.54 -7.27
C GLY A 42 -10.31 17.98 -7.87
N ASN A 43 -9.85 16.82 -7.39
CA ASN A 43 -8.64 16.20 -7.91
C ASN A 43 -8.92 15.53 -9.26
N ARG A 44 -8.40 16.12 -10.34
CA ARG A 44 -8.55 15.57 -11.70
C ARG A 44 -7.73 14.31 -11.97
N GLN A 45 -6.84 13.89 -11.07
CA GLN A 45 -6.02 12.69 -11.25
C GLN A 45 -6.58 11.47 -10.53
N ILE A 46 -7.78 11.05 -10.93
CA ILE A 46 -8.34 9.76 -10.49
C ILE A 46 -7.48 8.63 -11.07
N ILE A 47 -6.80 7.89 -10.21
CA ILE A 47 -5.98 6.77 -10.66
C ILE A 47 -6.85 5.60 -11.13
N LEU A 48 -6.35 4.88 -12.14
CA LEU A 48 -6.92 3.60 -12.57
C LEU A 48 -6.98 2.62 -11.40
N ARG A 49 -8.06 1.83 -11.32
CA ARG A 49 -8.26 0.78 -10.31
C ARG A 49 -7.04 -0.12 -10.09
N LYS A 50 -6.35 -0.50 -11.17
CA LYS A 50 -5.12 -1.33 -11.09
C LYS A 50 -4.03 -0.65 -10.25
N LYS A 51 -3.83 0.66 -10.44
CA LYS A 51 -2.84 1.44 -9.69
C LYS A 51 -3.26 1.62 -8.24
N PHE A 52 -4.55 1.85 -7.99
CA PHE A 52 -5.11 1.87 -6.64
C PHE A 52 -4.87 0.55 -5.89
N MET A 53 -5.20 -0.59 -6.51
CA MET A 53 -4.96 -1.91 -5.89
C MET A 53 -3.48 -2.18 -5.62
N LEU A 54 -2.57 -1.72 -6.49
CA LEU A 54 -1.14 -1.81 -6.25
C LEU A 54 -0.71 -0.97 -5.04
N GLN A 55 -1.26 0.24 -4.88
CA GLN A 55 -0.98 1.08 -3.71
C GLN A 55 -1.51 0.46 -2.43
N VAL A 56 -2.74 -0.06 -2.43
CA VAL A 56 -3.31 -0.79 -1.29
C VAL A 56 -2.44 -2.00 -0.93
N GLY A 57 -2.06 -2.81 -1.92
CA GLY A 57 -1.19 -3.97 -1.71
C GLY A 57 0.15 -3.59 -1.11
N LYS A 58 0.79 -2.52 -1.62
CA LYS A 58 2.03 -1.99 -1.05
C LYS A 58 1.82 -1.54 0.40
N ALA A 59 0.80 -0.73 0.66
CA ALA A 59 0.51 -0.22 2.01
C ALA A 59 0.30 -1.35 3.04
N LEU A 60 -0.36 -2.44 2.65
CA LEU A 60 -0.58 -3.61 3.51
C LEU A 60 0.71 -4.39 3.78
N ILE A 61 1.63 -4.47 2.81
CA ILE A 61 2.86 -5.26 2.89
C ILE A 61 3.98 -4.49 3.60
N THR A 62 4.05 -3.16 3.43
CA THR A 62 5.11 -2.30 3.98
C THR A 62 5.45 -2.56 5.45
N PRO A 63 4.50 -2.57 6.41
CA PRO A 63 4.84 -2.80 7.82
C PRO A 63 5.41 -4.19 8.08
N TRP A 64 4.97 -5.21 7.34
CA TRP A 64 5.51 -6.56 7.48
C TRP A 64 6.88 -6.69 6.83
N ALA A 65 7.10 -6.00 5.72
CA ALA A 65 8.38 -5.97 5.02
C ALA A 65 9.45 -5.22 5.84
N THR A 66 9.11 -4.12 6.50
CA THR A 66 10.02 -3.41 7.43
C THR A 66 10.39 -4.30 8.62
N SER A 67 9.41 -4.95 9.25
CA SER A 67 9.70 -5.91 10.33
C SER A 67 10.56 -7.08 9.86
N ARG A 68 10.38 -7.55 8.62
CA ARG A 68 11.16 -8.65 8.07
C ARG A 68 12.62 -8.29 7.82
N LEU A 69 12.93 -7.02 7.53
CA LEU A 69 14.30 -6.52 7.38
C LEU A 69 15.09 -6.51 8.69
N LEU A 70 14.42 -6.56 9.85
CA LEU A 70 15.07 -6.66 11.16
C LEU A 70 15.59 -8.07 11.45
N LEU A 71 15.14 -9.08 10.70
CA LEU A 71 15.53 -10.47 10.85
C LEU A 71 16.66 -10.83 9.87
N PRO A 72 17.50 -11.85 10.18
CA PRO A 72 18.53 -12.31 9.26
C PRO A 72 17.89 -12.81 7.96
N LEU A 73 18.17 -12.11 6.87
CA LEU A 73 17.62 -12.37 5.53
C LEU A 73 18.76 -12.36 4.50
N PRO A 74 18.73 -13.22 3.46
CA PRO A 74 19.68 -13.13 2.35
C PRO A 74 19.78 -11.73 1.75
N ARG A 75 21.00 -11.29 1.41
CA ARG A 75 21.26 -9.94 0.88
C ARG A 75 20.46 -9.61 -0.38
N SER A 76 20.23 -10.61 -1.23
CA SER A 76 19.39 -10.47 -2.44
C SER A 76 17.94 -10.09 -2.11
N LEU A 77 17.37 -10.66 -1.04
CA LEU A 77 16.01 -10.33 -0.59
C LEU A 77 15.96 -8.97 0.10
N GLN A 78 16.98 -8.61 0.88
CA GLN A 78 17.07 -7.27 1.47
C GLN A 78 17.07 -6.19 0.38
N PHE A 79 17.90 -6.38 -0.66
CA PHE A 79 17.96 -5.49 -1.81
C PHE A 79 16.61 -5.40 -2.53
N LEU A 80 15.95 -6.53 -2.76
CA LEU A 80 14.64 -6.52 -3.43
C LEU A 80 13.60 -5.74 -2.62
N ILE A 81 13.54 -5.94 -1.31
CA ILE A 81 12.59 -5.24 -0.43
C ILE A 81 12.86 -3.74 -0.41
N THR A 82 14.12 -3.32 -0.31
CA THR A 82 14.48 -1.89 -0.26
C THR A 82 14.25 -1.22 -1.62
N THR A 83 14.65 -1.85 -2.74
CA THR A 83 14.51 -1.28 -4.09
C THR A 83 13.07 -1.28 -4.58
N VAL A 84 12.34 -2.40 -4.47
CA VAL A 84 10.98 -2.52 -5.03
C VAL A 84 9.93 -1.95 -4.07
N GLY A 85 10.16 -2.11 -2.77
CA GLY A 85 9.29 -1.58 -1.72
C GLY A 85 9.46 -0.07 -1.48
N ASN A 86 10.58 0.52 -1.90
CA ASN A 86 10.99 1.87 -1.51
C ASN A 86 10.91 2.05 0.02
N ILE A 87 11.39 1.02 0.73
CA ILE A 87 11.39 0.95 2.19
C ILE A 87 12.81 1.30 2.67
N PRO A 88 12.98 2.30 3.54
CA PRO A 88 14.30 2.65 4.04
C PRO A 88 14.88 1.49 4.85
N SER A 89 16.12 1.12 4.53
CA SER A 89 16.86 0.12 5.31
C SER A 89 17.13 0.66 6.71
N PRO A 90 16.98 -0.16 7.77
CA PRO A 90 17.27 0.25 9.15
C PRO A 90 18.73 0.71 9.36
N GLY A 91 19.64 0.47 8.40
CA GLY A 91 21.03 0.93 8.43
C GLY A 91 21.31 2.31 7.80
N SER A 92 20.34 2.96 7.13
CA SER A 92 20.52 4.29 6.52
C SER A 92 20.02 5.45 7.39
N ALA A 93 19.43 5.17 8.55
CA ALA A 93 18.96 6.21 9.48
C ALA A 93 20.07 6.77 10.41
N ALA A 94 21.32 6.31 10.28
CA ALA A 94 22.47 6.82 11.01
C ALA A 94 23.40 7.60 10.08
N GLY A 95 23.02 8.83 9.71
CA GLY A 95 23.94 9.73 9.01
C GLY A 95 23.27 10.75 8.09
N SER A 96 22.68 11.80 8.67
CA SER A 96 22.92 13.20 8.29
C SER A 96 22.12 14.15 9.21
N PRO A 97 22.79 15.10 9.88
CA PRO A 97 22.14 16.13 10.69
C PRO A 97 21.66 17.29 9.81
N GLY A 98 20.46 17.81 10.10
CA GLY A 98 20.05 19.16 9.77
C GLY A 98 19.48 19.41 8.37
N THR A 99 18.19 19.71 8.29
CA THR A 99 17.71 20.94 7.65
C THR A 99 16.27 21.21 8.08
N SER A 100 16.10 22.40 8.64
CA SER A 100 14.90 23.07 9.13
C SER A 100 13.61 22.80 8.33
N PHE A 101 12.56 22.35 9.03
CA PHE A 101 11.19 22.60 8.57
C PHE A 101 10.67 23.83 9.31
N SER A 102 10.64 24.95 8.60
CA SER A 102 10.06 26.22 9.04
C SER A 102 8.57 26.04 9.31
N ASP A 103 8.17 26.42 10.52
CA ASP A 103 6.79 26.56 10.93
C ASP A 103 6.11 27.67 10.12
N SER A 104 5.01 27.34 9.44
CA SER A 104 4.20 28.28 8.67
C SER A 104 2.79 27.73 8.57
N ARG A 105 2.02 27.88 9.64
CA ARG A 105 0.55 27.97 9.60
C ARG A 105 0.00 28.56 10.90
N SER A 106 0.34 29.83 11.14
CA SER A 106 -0.52 30.77 11.85
C SER A 106 -1.30 31.59 10.82
N ALA A 107 -2.47 31.09 10.41
CA ALA A 107 -3.53 31.89 9.78
C ALA A 107 -4.79 31.03 9.66
N LEU A 108 -5.91 31.56 10.16
CA LEU A 108 -7.26 30.99 10.26
C LEU A 108 -7.53 30.17 11.53
N LEU A 109 -7.56 30.86 12.68
CA LEU A 109 -8.79 31.21 13.41
C LEU A 109 -8.49 32.31 14.43
#